data_AF-A0A183NK03-F1
#
_entry.id   AF-A0A183NK03-F1
#
_cell.length_a   1.000
_cell.length_b   1.000
_cell.length_c   1.000
_cell.angle_alpha   90.00
_cell.angle_beta   90.00
_cell.angle_gamma   90.00
#
_symmetry.space_group_name_H-M   'P 1'
#
loop_
_entity.id
_entity.type
_entity.pdbx_description
1 polymer ?
#
loop_
_entity_poly.entity_id
_entity_poly.type
_entity_poly.pdbx_seq_one_letter_code
_entity_poly.pdbx_strand_id
1 'polypeptide(L)'
;MIKTPFYGTDVGDRVQLQKVLLLGSSDFTIIGRPILPVHQVYIEAVVIEKTLEHPKVWYQFHRRRRHHKLRVFQGNVTVLQIIDVRPNTLATH
;
A
#
# COMPACT_ATOMS: atom_id res chain seq x y z
N MET A 1 17.93 1.06 6.17
CA MET A 1 16.86 0.62 5.25
C MET A 1 15.59 1.36 5.63
N ILE A 2 15.08 2.23 4.76
CA ILE A 2 13.93 3.10 5.03
C ILE A 2 12.69 2.21 5.15
N LYS A 3 12.13 2.08 6.37
CA LYS A 3 10.90 1.30 6.65
C LYS A 3 9.64 2.15 6.56
N THR A 4 9.67 3.26 5.81
CA THR A 4 8.51 4.15 5.66
C THR A 4 7.81 3.84 4.35
N PRO A 5 6.55 3.37 4.38
CA PRO A 5 5.76 3.22 3.17
C PRO A 5 5.54 4.58 2.49
N PHE A 6 5.66 4.63 1.15
CA PHE A 6 5.58 5.85 0.34
C PHE A 6 6.58 6.94 0.77
N TYR A 7 7.87 6.64 0.69
CA TYR A 7 8.95 7.62 0.93
C TYR A 7 8.89 8.79 -0.06
N GLY A 8 9.14 10.01 0.42
CA GLY A 8 9.19 11.22 -0.41
C GLY A 8 7.82 11.79 -0.81
N THR A 9 6.74 11.37 -0.13
CA THR A 9 5.41 11.99 -0.24
C THR A 9 5.04 12.63 1.09
N ASP A 10 4.15 13.61 1.06
CA ASP A 10 3.54 14.24 2.22
C ASP A 10 2.04 13.96 2.30
N VAL A 11 1.43 14.29 3.43
CA VAL A 11 -0.02 14.19 3.62
C VAL A 11 -0.71 15.18 2.67
N GLY A 12 -1.68 14.70 1.90
CA GLY A 12 -2.37 15.44 0.84
C GLY A 12 -1.86 15.15 -0.57
N ASP A 13 -0.70 14.50 -0.72
CA ASP A 13 -0.17 14.17 -2.04
C ASP A 13 -1.04 13.17 -2.79
N ARG A 14 -1.18 13.41 -4.10
CA ARG A 14 -1.83 12.51 -5.05
C ARG A 14 -0.80 11.56 -5.65
N VAL A 15 -1.08 10.27 -5.59
CA VAL A 15 -0.23 9.20 -6.12
C VAL A 15 -1.00 8.33 -7.11
N GLN A 16 -0.34 7.93 -8.19
CA GLN A 16 -0.89 7.00 -9.17
C GLN A 16 -0.48 5.57 -8.83
N LEU A 17 -1.45 4.66 -8.69
CA LEU A 17 -1.18 3.25 -8.46
C LEU A 17 -1.08 2.50 -9.81
N GLN A 18 0.13 2.19 -10.24
CA GLN A 18 0.40 1.61 -11.57
C GLN A 18 0.33 0.07 -11.61
N LYS A 19 0.51 -0.61 -10.48
CA LYS A 19 0.54 -2.07 -10.41
C LYS A 19 -0.85 -2.62 -10.11
N VAL A 20 -1.67 -2.75 -11.16
CA VAL A 20 -3.04 -3.26 -11.08
C VAL A 20 -3.12 -4.67 -11.66
N LEU A 21 -3.61 -5.64 -10.89
CA LEU A 21 -3.79 -7.02 -11.38
C LEU A 21 -5.09 -7.18 -12.18
N LEU A 22 -6.18 -6.61 -11.69
CA LEU A 22 -7.53 -6.84 -12.19
C LEU A 22 -8.38 -5.58 -12.03
N LEU A 23 -9.21 -5.28 -13.02
CA LEU A 23 -10.25 -4.27 -12.98
C LEU A 23 -11.62 -4.93 -13.27
N GLY A 24 -12.59 -4.75 -12.37
CA GLY A 24 -13.95 -5.27 -12.54
C GLY A 24 -14.96 -4.14 -12.74
N SER A 25 -15.90 -4.34 -13.66
CA SER A 25 -17.10 -3.53 -13.84
C SER A 25 -18.34 -4.44 -13.77
N SER A 26 -19.55 -3.89 -13.86
CA SER A 26 -20.78 -4.68 -13.91
C SER A 26 -20.84 -5.61 -15.12
N ASP A 27 -20.32 -5.15 -16.26
CA ASP A 27 -20.52 -5.82 -17.55
C ASP A 27 -19.27 -6.54 -18.06
N PHE A 28 -18.09 -6.22 -17.52
CA PHE A 28 -16.82 -6.78 -17.98
C PHE A 28 -15.80 -6.86 -16.84
N THR A 29 -14.79 -7.71 -17.03
CA THR A 29 -13.62 -7.79 -16.15
C THR A 29 -12.37 -7.85 -17.01
N ILE A 30 -11.38 -7.01 -16.68
CA ILE A 30 -10.06 -7.00 -17.32
C ILE A 30 -9.06 -7.63 -16.35
N ILE A 31 -8.40 -8.70 -16.78
CA ILE A 31 -7.44 -9.44 -15.95
C ILE A 31 -6.06 -9.35 -16.59
N GLY A 32 -5.09 -8.87 -15.81
CA GLY A 32 -3.69 -8.80 -16.21
C GLY A 32 -2.98 -10.15 -16.10
N ARG A 33 -1.90 -10.32 -16.87
CA ARG A 33 -1.01 -11.49 -16.78
C ARG A 33 0.45 -11.03 -16.68
N PRO A 34 1.00 -10.79 -15.47
CA PRO A 34 0.36 -10.70 -14.15
C PRO A 34 -0.11 -9.29 -13.75
N ILE A 35 0.18 -8.25 -14.51
CA ILE A 35 -0.23 -6.86 -14.22
C ILE A 35 -0.85 -6.28 -15.48
N LEU A 36 -1.90 -5.47 -15.34
CA LEU A 36 -2.49 -4.70 -16.43
C LEU A 36 -1.52 -3.63 -16.91
N PRO A 37 -1.40 -3.40 -18.23
CA PRO A 37 -0.66 -2.28 -18.77
C PRO A 37 -1.10 -0.94 -18.17
N VAL A 38 -0.14 -0.08 -17.83
CA VAL A 38 -0.37 1.24 -17.20
C VAL A 38 -1.30 2.15 -18.03
N HIS A 39 -1.32 1.95 -19.35
CA HIS A 39 -2.17 2.72 -20.24
C HIS A 39 -3.63 2.27 -20.27
N GLN A 40 -4.00 1.11 -19.70
CA GLN A 40 -5.37 0.60 -19.69
C GLN A 40 -6.16 1.00 -18.44
N VAL A 41 -5.49 1.31 -17.33
CA VAL A 41 -6.15 1.60 -16.05
C VAL A 41 -5.47 2.77 -15.35
N TYR A 42 -6.28 3.70 -14.86
CA TYR A 42 -5.85 4.82 -14.04
C TYR A 42 -6.47 4.70 -12.64
N ILE A 43 -5.62 4.59 -11.62
CA ILE A 43 -6.03 4.61 -10.21
C ILE A 43 -5.32 5.76 -9.53
N GLU A 44 -6.10 6.69 -9.00
CA GLU A 44 -5.62 7.83 -8.22
C GLU A 44 -5.93 7.61 -6.74
N ALA A 45 -4.91 7.78 -5.90
CA ALA A 45 -5.06 7.76 -4.47
C ALA A 45 -4.42 9.00 -3.83
N VAL A 46 -4.91 9.39 -2.66
CA VAL A 46 -4.32 10.46 -1.85
C VAL A 46 -3.80 9.93 -0.54
N VAL A 47 -2.68 10.47 -0.10
CA VAL A 47 -2.13 10.21 1.23
C VAL A 47 -2.96 10.97 2.27
N ILE A 48 -3.75 10.25 3.06
CA ILE A 48 -4.57 10.85 4.12
C ILE A 48 -3.74 11.10 5.38
N GLU A 49 -2.93 10.11 5.76
CA GLU A 49 -2.26 10.11 7.05
C GLU A 49 -0.94 9.33 6.97
N LYS A 50 0.06 9.80 7.72
CA LYS A 50 1.28 9.04 8.03
C LYS A 50 1.42 8.95 9.53
N THR A 51 1.40 7.74 10.07
CA THR A 51 1.33 7.50 11.51
C THR A 51 2.12 6.26 11.91
N LEU A 52 2.13 5.95 13.20
CA LEU A 52 2.74 4.75 13.75
C LEU A 52 1.66 3.72 14.07
N GLU A 53 1.96 2.44 13.82
CA GLU A 53 1.12 1.36 14.30
C GLU A 53 1.03 1.33 15.83
N HIS A 54 0.00 0.67 16.33
CA HIS A 54 -0.07 0.33 17.74
C HIS A 54 1.21 -0.40 18.20
N PRO A 55 1.73 -0.06 19.39
CA PRO A 55 2.96 -0.64 19.90
C PRO A 55 2.83 -2.14 20.07
N LYS A 56 3.68 -2.88 19.36
CA LYS A 56 3.77 -4.34 19.47
C LYS A 56 4.93 -4.68 20.40
N VAL A 57 4.67 -5.59 21.32
CA VAL A 57 5.66 -6.06 22.28
C VAL A 57 6.29 -7.35 21.78
N TRP A 58 7.60 -7.31 21.57
CA TRP A 58 8.41 -8.50 21.29
C TRP A 58 9.17 -8.89 22.56
N TYR A 59 8.78 -10.02 23.13
CA TYR A 59 9.40 -10.57 24.33
C TYR A 59 10.13 -11.87 24.00
N GLN A 60 11.39 -11.98 24.41
CA GLN A 60 12.20 -13.17 24.23
C GLN A 60 12.68 -13.68 25.58
N PHE A 61 12.30 -14.91 25.91
CA PHE A 61 12.69 -15.58 27.15
C PHE A 61 13.40 -16.91 26.85
N HIS A 62 14.54 -17.14 27.49
CA HIS A 62 15.16 -18.47 27.52
C HIS A 62 15.32 -18.97 28.96
N ARG A 63 14.70 -20.12 29.24
CA ARG A 63 14.70 -20.77 30.56
C ARG A 63 16.13 -21.09 31.02
N ARG A 64 16.44 -20.83 32.30
CA ARG A 64 17.75 -21.11 32.96
C ARG A 64 18.97 -20.47 32.29
N ARG A 65 18.77 -19.46 31.43
CA ARG A 65 19.85 -18.74 30.72
C ARG A 65 19.97 -17.26 31.14
N ARG A 66 19.21 -16.82 32.15
CA ARG A 66 19.05 -15.40 32.55
C ARG A 66 18.79 -14.48 31.34
N HIS A 67 18.12 -15.00 30.31
CA HIS A 67 17.85 -14.26 29.09
C HIS A 67 16.38 -13.87 29.06
N HIS A 68 16.13 -12.60 29.33
CA HIS A 68 14.83 -11.95 29.19
C HIS A 68 15.07 -10.64 28.46
N LYS A 69 14.50 -10.49 27.27
CA LYS A 69 14.57 -9.25 26.50
C LYS A 69 13.17 -8.81 26.11
N LEU A 70 12.84 -7.57 26.43
CA LEU A 70 11.63 -6.90 26.00
C LEU A 70 12.01 -5.84 24.99
N ARG A 71 11.32 -5.79 23.86
CA ARG A 71 11.41 -4.70 22.89
C ARG A 71 10.01 -4.28 22.49
N VAL A 72 9.77 -2.99 22.45
CA VAL A 72 8.56 -2.43 21.86
C VAL A 72 8.92 -1.97 20.45
N PHE A 73 8.11 -2.33 19.47
CA PHE A 73 8.29 -1.89 18.10
C PHE A 73 6.99 -1.31 17.55
N GLN A 74 7.14 -0.24 16.77
CA GLN A 74 6.07 0.42 16.04
C GLN A 74 6.52 0.56 14.59
N GLY A 75 5.67 0.12 13.66
CA GLY A 75 5.89 0.30 12.24
C GLY A 75 5.37 1.67 11.79
N ASN A 76 6.00 2.27 10.79
CA ASN A 76 5.43 3.42 10.09
C ASN A 76 4.33 2.90 9.15
N VAL A 77 3.16 3.51 9.21
CA VAL A 77 2.01 3.21 8.33
C VAL A 77 1.52 4.46 7.65
N THR A 78 1.03 4.29 6.43
CA THR A 78 0.47 5.35 5.61
C THR A 78 -0.94 4.94 5.19
N VAL A 79 -1.92 5.80 5.44
CA VAL A 79 -3.30 5.57 5.02
C VAL A 79 -3.51 6.26 3.67
N LEU A 80 -4.02 5.50 2.70
CA LEU A 80 -4.36 6.01 1.38
C LEU A 80 -5.87 5.99 1.18
N GLN A 81 -6.41 7.06 0.59
CA GLN A 81 -7.76 7.07 0.04
C GLN A 81 -7.69 6.82 -1.45
N ILE A 82 -8.39 5.81 -1.96
CA ILE A 82 -8.61 5.70 -3.41
C ILE A 82 -9.68 6.73 -3.75
N ILE A 83 -9.31 7.72 -4.57
CA ILE A 83 -10.22 8.77 -5.00
C ILE A 83 -10.98 8.31 -6.24
N ASP A 84 -10.27 7.63 -7.13
CA ASP A 84 -10.78 7.40 -8.48
C ASP A 84 -10.17 6.17 -9.12
N VAL A 85 -11.00 5.46 -9.88
CA VAL A 85 -10.66 4.23 -10.59
C VAL A 85 -11.33 4.30 -11.96
N ARG A 86 -10.53 4.44 -13.02
CA ARG A 86 -11.05 4.54 -14.38
C ARG A 86 -10.32 3.61 -15.34
N PRO A 87 -11.02 2.92 -16.25
CA PRO A 87 -10.39 2.35 -17.43
C PRO A 87 -9.98 3.49 -18.37
N ASN A 88 -8.76 3.45 -18.87
CA ASN A 88 -8.34 4.32 -19.95
C ASN A 88 -8.86 3.74 -21.26
N THR A 89 -9.97 4.28 -21.76
CA THR A 89 -10.49 3.96 -23.07
C THR A 89 -9.61 4.61 -24.13
N LEU A 90 -8.58 3.92 -24.59
CA LEU A 90 -7.95 4.27 -25.85
C LEU A 90 -9.01 4.07 -26.92
N ALA A 91 -9.34 5.15 -27.62
CA ALA A 91 -10.33 5.18 -28.69
C ALA A 91 -10.11 4.00 -29.62
N THR A 92 -11.16 3.20 -29.77
CA THR A 92 -11.30 2.17 -30.79
C THR A 92 -11.06 2.84 -32.16
N HIS A 93 -9.96 2.49 -32.82
CA HIS A 93 -9.81 2.62 -34.26
C HIS A 93 -10.12 1.26 -34.88
#